data_AF-A0A950QYK4-F1
#
_entry.id   AF-A0A950QYK4-F1
#
_cell.length_a   1.000
_cell.length_b   1.000
_cell.length_c   1.000
_cell.angle_alpha   90.00
_cell.angle_beta   90.00
_cell.angle_gamma   90.00
#
_symmetry.space_group_name_H-M   'P 1'
#
loop_
_entity.id
_entity.type
_entity.pdbx_description
1 polymer ?
#
loop_
_entity_poly.entity_id
_entity_poly.type
_entity_poly.pdbx_seq_one_letter_code
_entity_poly.pdbx_strand_id
1 'polypeptide(L)'
;APSLSPGQGAAGGRTGWLSELLTRASQEADAPVQEPPPRENAPEAARAERGAGDRKTIDSLDSLAVDIARLIDHEAAAELWDRYNRGERNVFSRKLYTNQGQKAFEEIRRKYRTDRDFMRTVDRYISEFERLLEEVSRDDRGQVVARTYLTSETGKVYTLLAHAAGRFD
;
A
#
# COMPACT_ATOMS: atom_id res chain seq x y z
N ALA A 1 -7.85 22.61 39.20
CA ALA A 1 -7.53 22.42 37.78
C ALA A 1 -6.88 21.05 37.62
N PRO A 2 -7.42 20.11 36.85
CA PRO A 2 -6.70 18.87 36.57
C PRO A 2 -5.81 19.07 35.34
N SER A 3 -4.54 18.76 35.52
CA SER A 3 -3.52 18.66 34.48
C SER A 3 -3.70 17.35 33.73
N LEU A 4 -3.89 17.39 32.40
CA LEU A 4 -3.86 16.21 31.54
C LEU A 4 -2.49 16.12 30.88
N SER A 5 -1.77 15.05 31.20
CA SER A 5 -0.52 14.64 30.58
C SER A 5 -0.73 14.29 29.10
N PRO A 6 0.16 14.70 28.18
CA PRO A 6 0.20 14.15 26.83
C PRO A 6 1.06 12.88 26.87
N GLY A 7 0.46 11.72 26.57
CA GLY A 7 1.19 10.46 26.64
C GLY A 7 0.40 9.25 26.16
N GLN A 8 -0.42 9.42 25.12
CA GLN A 8 -1.04 8.31 24.42
C GLN A 8 -0.90 8.55 22.93
N GLY A 9 -0.15 7.68 22.24
CA GLY A 9 0.01 7.75 20.79
C GLY A 9 1.24 7.09 20.20
N ALA A 10 1.82 6.06 20.82
CA ALA A 10 2.83 5.23 20.18
C ALA A 10 2.47 3.76 20.39
N ALA A 11 2.45 2.98 19.30
CA ALA A 11 2.19 1.53 19.23
C ALA A 11 0.74 1.03 18.98
N GLY A 12 -0.13 1.79 18.31
CA GLY A 12 -1.46 1.32 17.89
C GLY A 12 -1.83 1.44 16.40
N GLY A 13 -1.04 2.11 15.56
CA GLY A 13 -1.48 2.54 14.22
C GLY A 13 -1.07 1.67 13.02
N ARG A 14 -0.47 0.49 13.24
CA ARG A 14 0.32 -0.19 12.19
C ARG A 14 -0.49 -0.88 11.08
N THR A 15 -1.79 -1.12 11.30
CA THR A 15 -2.72 -1.80 10.37
C THR A 15 -3.95 -0.95 9.99
N GLY A 16 -4.14 0.20 10.64
CA GLY A 16 -5.24 1.12 10.33
C GLY A 16 -4.96 2.01 9.12
N TRP A 17 -3.70 2.41 8.91
CA TRP A 17 -3.35 3.39 7.87
C TRP A 17 -3.59 2.85 6.44
N LEU A 18 -3.37 1.55 6.20
CA LEU A 18 -3.60 0.89 4.91
C LEU A 18 -5.09 0.80 4.61
N SER A 19 -5.87 0.41 5.63
CA SER A 19 -7.33 0.39 5.56
C SER A 19 -7.88 1.79 5.33
N GLU A 20 -7.33 2.83 5.98
CA GLU A 20 -7.71 4.23 5.80
C GLU A 20 -7.36 4.73 4.38
N LEU A 21 -6.15 4.42 3.89
CA LEU A 21 -5.70 4.74 2.53
C LEU A 21 -6.59 4.07 1.48
N LEU A 22 -6.85 2.77 1.62
CA LEU A 22 -7.69 2.02 0.69
C LEU A 22 -9.17 2.42 0.81
N THR A 23 -9.64 2.78 1.99
CA THR A 23 -11.01 3.30 2.20
C THR A 23 -11.18 4.68 1.56
N ARG A 24 -10.19 5.56 1.67
CA ARG A 24 -10.14 6.83 0.96
C ARG A 24 -10.11 6.62 -0.56
N ALA A 25 -9.30 5.67 -1.02
CA ALA A 25 -9.21 5.31 -2.43
C ALA A 25 -10.49 4.64 -2.97
N SER A 26 -11.18 3.85 -2.15
CA SER A 26 -12.52 3.30 -2.43
C SER A 26 -13.54 4.41 -2.64
N GLN A 27 -13.49 5.47 -1.82
CA GLN A 27 -14.34 6.65 -1.99
C GLN A 27 -13.97 7.48 -3.23
N GLU A 28 -12.69 7.57 -3.61
CA GLU A 28 -12.27 8.34 -4.79
C GLU A 28 -12.49 7.62 -6.13
N ALA A 29 -12.41 6.29 -6.22
CA ALA A 29 -12.83 5.60 -7.45
C ALA A 29 -14.35 5.37 -7.54
N ASP A 30 -15.07 5.62 -6.45
CA ASP A 30 -16.53 5.83 -6.42
C ASP A 30 -16.85 7.34 -6.55
N ALA A 31 -15.97 8.13 -7.19
CA ALA A 31 -16.37 9.45 -7.66
C ALA A 31 -17.52 9.25 -8.65
N PRO A 32 -18.67 9.94 -8.47
CA PRO A 32 -19.84 9.72 -9.30
C PRO A 32 -19.51 10.18 -10.72
N VAL A 33 -19.19 9.21 -11.58
CA VAL A 33 -19.40 9.36 -13.01
C VAL A 33 -20.87 9.71 -13.13
N GLN A 34 -21.16 10.91 -13.63
CA GLN A 34 -22.52 11.41 -13.83
C GLN A 34 -23.25 10.43 -14.76
N GLU A 35 -23.93 9.45 -14.18
CA GLU A 35 -24.86 8.58 -14.87
C GLU A 35 -26.16 9.38 -15.13
N PRO A 36 -26.71 9.35 -16.36
CA PRO A 36 -28.02 9.90 -16.67
C PRO A 36 -29.14 9.17 -15.88
N PRO A 37 -30.36 9.75 -15.76
CA PRO A 37 -31.34 9.41 -14.73
C PRO A 37 -31.80 7.93 -14.70
N PRO A 38 -32.37 7.51 -13.55
CA PRO A 38 -32.31 6.13 -13.08
C PRO A 38 -33.25 5.20 -13.83
N ARG A 39 -32.73 4.08 -14.32
CA ARG A 39 -33.53 2.88 -14.55
C ARG A 39 -33.58 2.09 -13.25
N GLU A 40 -34.65 2.35 -12.51
CA GLU A 40 -35.19 1.53 -11.43
C GLU A 40 -35.12 0.04 -11.83
N ASN A 41 -34.57 -0.82 -10.97
CA ASN A 41 -34.26 -2.25 -11.12
C ASN A 41 -32.79 -2.61 -11.45
N ALA A 42 -31.88 -2.34 -10.51
CA ALA A 42 -30.70 -3.18 -10.29
C ALA A 42 -30.67 -3.61 -8.81
N PRO A 43 -30.47 -4.90 -8.50
CA PRO A 43 -30.65 -5.41 -7.14
C PRO A 43 -29.61 -4.81 -6.20
N GLU A 44 -30.09 -4.20 -5.12
CA GLU A 44 -29.30 -3.64 -4.01
C GLU A 44 -28.29 -4.65 -3.43
N ALA A 45 -28.58 -5.95 -3.56
CA ALA A 45 -27.68 -7.06 -3.24
C ALA A 45 -26.32 -6.98 -3.96
N ALA A 46 -26.27 -6.59 -5.25
CA ALA A 46 -25.02 -6.54 -6.01
C ALA A 46 -24.09 -5.36 -5.63
N ARG A 47 -24.60 -4.35 -4.92
CA ARG A 47 -23.78 -3.27 -4.33
C ARG A 47 -23.24 -3.70 -2.97
N ALA A 48 -24.06 -4.36 -2.15
CA ALA A 48 -23.65 -4.90 -0.86
C ALA A 48 -22.59 -6.02 -1.00
N GLU A 49 -22.73 -6.92 -1.98
CA GLU A 49 -21.76 -8.00 -2.23
C GLU A 49 -20.42 -7.49 -2.76
N ARG A 50 -20.41 -6.43 -3.59
CA ARG A 50 -19.16 -5.78 -4.03
C ARG A 50 -18.42 -5.11 -2.87
N GLY A 51 -19.12 -4.42 -1.99
CA GLY A 51 -18.51 -3.82 -0.79
C GLY A 51 -18.07 -4.84 0.26
N ALA A 52 -18.66 -6.03 0.29
CA ALA A 52 -18.24 -7.12 1.17
C ALA A 52 -16.97 -7.84 0.66
N GLY A 53 -16.87 -8.05 -0.65
CA GLY A 53 -15.67 -8.60 -1.30
C GLY A 53 -14.44 -7.71 -1.13
N ASP A 54 -14.61 -6.40 -1.38
CA ASP A 54 -13.53 -5.40 -1.27
C ASP A 54 -12.94 -5.38 0.16
N ARG A 55 -13.81 -5.39 1.19
CA ARG A 55 -13.38 -5.43 2.60
C ARG A 55 -12.60 -6.69 2.96
N LYS A 56 -13.01 -7.86 2.45
CA LYS A 56 -12.31 -9.13 2.72
C LYS A 56 -10.92 -9.15 2.06
N THR A 57 -10.79 -8.55 0.88
CA THR A 57 -9.49 -8.44 0.20
C THR A 57 -8.58 -7.41 0.86
N ILE A 58 -9.14 -6.31 1.38
CA ILE A 58 -8.41 -5.32 2.19
C ILE A 58 -7.86 -5.97 3.46
N ASP A 59 -8.68 -6.70 4.22
CA ASP A 59 -8.25 -7.41 5.44
C ASP A 59 -7.16 -8.46 5.14
N SER A 60 -7.30 -9.17 4.01
CA SER A 60 -6.30 -10.11 3.53
C SER A 60 -4.98 -9.41 3.15
N LEU A 61 -5.06 -8.23 2.53
CA LEU A 61 -3.88 -7.44 2.17
C LEU A 61 -3.22 -6.82 3.41
N ASP A 62 -3.98 -6.41 4.41
CA ASP A 62 -3.46 -5.85 5.66
C ASP A 62 -2.71 -6.89 6.50
N SER A 63 -3.28 -8.09 6.64
CA SER A 63 -2.60 -9.22 7.26
C SER A 63 -1.32 -9.58 6.52
N LEU A 64 -1.35 -9.56 5.18
CA LEU A 64 -0.19 -9.84 4.33
C LEU A 64 0.85 -8.72 4.41
N ALA A 65 0.43 -7.46 4.51
CA ALA A 65 1.32 -6.30 4.60
C ALA A 65 2.19 -6.37 5.86
N VAL A 66 1.61 -6.76 7.00
CA VAL A 66 2.38 -6.96 8.24
C VAL A 66 3.40 -8.09 8.10
N ASP A 67 3.06 -9.17 7.41
CA ASP A 67 3.98 -10.27 7.17
C ASP A 67 5.13 -9.84 6.25
N ILE A 68 4.80 -9.22 5.11
CA ILE A 68 5.77 -8.65 4.17
C ILE A 68 6.76 -7.71 4.87
N ALA A 69 6.27 -6.80 5.72
CA ALA A 69 7.11 -5.81 6.40
C ALA A 69 8.17 -6.47 7.32
N ARG A 70 7.87 -7.65 7.88
CA ARG A 70 8.79 -8.45 8.71
C ARG A 70 9.80 -9.24 7.88
N LEU A 71 9.46 -9.56 6.64
CA LEU A 71 10.30 -10.34 5.73
C LEU A 71 11.36 -9.51 4.99
N ILE A 72 11.22 -8.18 5.06
CA ILE A 72 12.11 -7.20 4.42
C ILE A 72 12.98 -6.54 5.48
N ASP A 73 14.29 -6.61 5.29
CA ASP A 73 15.25 -5.94 6.17
C ASP A 73 15.12 -4.41 6.07
N HIS A 74 15.12 -3.72 7.21
CA HIS A 74 14.90 -2.27 7.26
C HIS A 74 16.10 -1.48 6.72
N GLU A 75 17.31 -1.87 7.09
CA GLU A 75 18.54 -1.22 6.65
C GLU A 75 18.73 -1.41 5.14
N ALA A 76 18.51 -2.63 4.66
CA ALA A 76 18.61 -2.95 3.24
C ALA A 76 17.57 -2.16 2.42
N ALA A 77 16.33 -2.00 2.90
CA ALA A 77 15.33 -1.18 2.24
C ALA A 77 15.76 0.31 2.19
N ALA A 78 16.29 0.84 3.29
CA ALA A 78 16.73 2.23 3.37
C ALA A 78 17.93 2.54 2.44
N GLU A 79 18.93 1.66 2.39
CA GLU A 79 20.06 1.78 1.45
C GLU A 79 19.59 1.80 0.00
N LEU A 80 18.59 1.00 -0.31
CA LEU A 80 18.15 0.78 -1.68
C LEU A 80 17.32 1.96 -2.18
N TRP A 81 16.51 2.56 -1.30
CA TRP A 81 15.87 3.84 -1.53
C TRP A 81 16.86 4.99 -1.71
N ASP A 82 17.96 4.99 -0.95
CA ASP A 82 19.03 5.96 -1.15
C ASP A 82 19.59 5.92 -2.57
N ARG A 83 19.90 4.70 -3.05
CA ARG A 83 20.43 4.49 -4.40
C ARG A 83 19.41 4.85 -5.47
N TYR A 84 18.14 4.47 -5.29
CA TYR A 84 17.06 4.86 -6.19
C TYR A 84 16.94 6.39 -6.32
N ASN A 85 16.99 7.12 -5.20
CA ASN A 85 16.91 8.58 -5.20
C ASN A 85 18.15 9.24 -5.84
N ARG A 86 19.30 8.56 -5.80
CA ARG A 86 20.51 8.96 -6.56
C ARG A 86 20.42 8.66 -8.06
N GLY A 87 19.29 8.14 -8.53
CA GLY A 87 19.05 7.83 -9.95
C GLY A 87 19.52 6.44 -10.38
N GLU A 88 19.96 5.59 -9.45
CA GLU A 88 20.32 4.21 -9.77
C GLU A 88 19.04 3.40 -10.04
N ARG A 89 18.89 2.95 -11.30
CA ARG A 89 17.84 2.01 -11.70
C ARG A 89 18.26 0.57 -11.38
N ASN A 90 17.30 -0.35 -11.28
CA ASN A 90 17.54 -1.78 -11.00
C ASN A 90 18.14 -2.08 -9.61
N VAL A 91 18.03 -1.14 -8.67
CA VAL A 91 18.51 -1.38 -7.29
C VAL A 91 17.65 -2.43 -6.59
N PHE A 92 16.35 -2.51 -6.92
CA PHE A 92 15.41 -3.46 -6.34
C PHE A 92 15.62 -4.84 -6.96
N SER A 93 16.39 -5.69 -6.30
CA SER A 93 16.64 -7.08 -6.72
C SER A 93 16.15 -8.07 -5.67
N ARG A 94 16.01 -9.35 -6.04
CA ARG A 94 15.60 -10.41 -5.10
C ARG A 94 16.52 -10.55 -3.88
N LYS A 95 17.75 -10.03 -3.96
CA LYS A 95 18.74 -10.03 -2.86
C LYS A 95 18.35 -9.10 -1.70
N LEU A 96 17.45 -8.15 -1.92
CA LEU A 96 16.88 -7.30 -0.86
C LEU A 96 16.09 -8.13 0.17
N TYR A 97 15.55 -9.26 -0.27
CA TYR A 97 14.66 -10.06 0.56
C TYR A 97 15.43 -11.14 1.29
N THR A 98 15.06 -11.36 2.55
CA THR A 98 15.44 -12.56 3.30
C THR A 98 15.01 -13.81 2.52
N ASN A 99 15.58 -14.99 2.82
CA ASN A 99 15.14 -16.24 2.19
C ASN A 99 13.62 -16.48 2.31
N GLN A 100 13.00 -16.00 3.38
CA GLN A 100 11.55 -16.04 3.55
C GLN A 100 10.85 -14.96 2.71
N GLY A 101 11.37 -13.74 2.65
CA GLY A 101 10.86 -12.67 1.79
C GLY A 101 10.91 -13.01 0.29
N GLN A 102 11.89 -13.80 -0.16
CA GLN A 102 11.92 -14.28 -1.54
C GLN A 102 10.74 -15.21 -1.86
N LYS A 103 10.34 -16.08 -0.92
CA LYS A 103 9.16 -16.94 -1.08
C LYS A 103 7.87 -16.11 -1.10
N ALA A 104 7.73 -15.14 -0.20
CA ALA A 104 6.58 -14.24 -0.17
C ALA A 104 6.48 -13.42 -1.46
N PHE A 105 7.60 -12.91 -1.98
CA PHE A 105 7.64 -12.23 -3.28
C PHE A 105 7.10 -13.10 -4.40
N GLU A 106 7.52 -14.37 -4.49
CA GLU A 106 7.04 -15.30 -5.51
C GLU A 106 5.56 -15.64 -5.36
N GLU A 107 5.09 -15.81 -4.12
CA GLU A 107 3.67 -16.03 -3.81
C GLU A 107 2.82 -14.84 -4.24
N ILE A 108 3.23 -13.62 -3.87
CA ILE A 108 2.54 -12.38 -4.21
C ILE A 108 2.52 -12.15 -5.71
N ARG A 109 3.65 -12.38 -6.39
CA ARG A 109 3.73 -12.29 -7.85
C ARG A 109 2.81 -13.30 -8.54
N ARG A 110 2.70 -14.52 -7.99
CA ARG A 110 1.76 -15.53 -8.49
C ARG A 110 0.33 -15.08 -8.26
N LYS A 111 -0.01 -14.66 -7.04
CA LYS A 111 -1.35 -14.20 -6.67
C LYS A 111 -1.80 -12.99 -7.49
N TYR A 112 -0.91 -12.03 -7.72
CA TYR A 112 -1.16 -10.87 -8.58
C TYR A 112 -1.58 -11.24 -10.01
N ARG A 113 -1.05 -12.34 -10.56
CA ARG A 113 -1.41 -12.83 -11.90
C ARG A 113 -2.69 -13.66 -11.91
N THR A 114 -2.93 -14.42 -10.85
CA THR A 114 -4.03 -15.40 -10.79
C THR A 114 -5.32 -14.80 -10.23
N ASP A 115 -5.24 -13.81 -9.34
CA ASP A 115 -6.35 -13.21 -8.61
C ASP A 115 -6.55 -11.76 -9.04
N ARG A 116 -7.63 -11.52 -9.80
CA ARG A 116 -7.97 -10.19 -10.36
C ARG A 116 -8.41 -9.20 -9.30
N ASP A 117 -8.97 -9.67 -8.20
CA ASP A 117 -9.41 -8.81 -7.11
C ASP A 117 -8.19 -8.32 -6.33
N PHE A 118 -7.30 -9.24 -5.98
CA PHE A 118 -6.01 -8.90 -5.40
C PHE A 118 -5.18 -7.97 -6.29
N MET A 119 -5.14 -8.23 -7.60
CA MET A 119 -4.47 -7.36 -8.58
C MET A 119 -4.99 -5.91 -8.50
N ARG A 120 -6.31 -5.73 -8.41
CA ARG A 120 -6.95 -4.40 -8.32
C ARG A 120 -6.60 -3.71 -7.00
N THR A 121 -6.65 -4.42 -5.88
CA THR A 121 -6.31 -3.87 -4.56
C THR A 121 -4.84 -3.45 -4.52
N VAL A 122 -3.94 -4.27 -5.07
CA VAL A 122 -2.50 -3.96 -5.17
C VAL A 122 -2.24 -2.75 -6.06
N ASP A 123 -2.84 -2.70 -7.26
CA ASP A 123 -2.63 -1.58 -8.18
C ASP A 123 -3.14 -0.25 -7.62
N ARG A 124 -4.29 -0.28 -6.94
CA ARG A 124 -4.81 0.86 -6.19
C ARG A 124 -3.86 1.26 -5.07
N TYR A 125 -3.39 0.31 -4.26
CA TYR A 125 -2.45 0.59 -3.18
C TYR A 125 -1.18 1.29 -3.68
N ILE A 126 -0.59 0.78 -4.77
CA ILE A 126 0.60 1.36 -5.39
C ILE A 126 0.32 2.81 -5.81
N SER A 127 -0.78 3.04 -6.54
CA SER A 127 -1.13 4.37 -7.07
C SER A 127 -1.35 5.40 -5.95
N GLU A 128 -2.00 4.99 -4.86
CA GLU A 128 -2.25 5.87 -3.71
C GLU A 128 -0.99 6.17 -2.91
N PHE A 129 -0.10 5.19 -2.79
CA PHE A 129 1.19 5.41 -2.16
C PHE A 129 2.06 6.36 -2.99
N GLU A 130 2.07 6.22 -4.32
CA GLU A 130 2.73 7.15 -5.25
C GLU A 130 2.16 8.57 -5.10
N ARG A 131 0.84 8.72 -5.01
CA ARG A 131 0.18 10.02 -4.77
C ARG A 131 0.59 10.64 -3.44
N LEU A 132 0.66 9.85 -2.37
CA LEU A 132 1.14 10.32 -1.06
C LEU A 132 2.59 10.80 -1.16
N LEU A 133 3.45 10.04 -1.84
CA LEU A 133 4.85 10.44 -2.07
C LEU A 133 4.95 11.74 -2.86
N GLU A 134 4.14 11.93 -3.89
CA GLU A 134 4.11 13.16 -4.68
C GLU A 134 3.63 14.36 -3.84
N GLU A 135 2.59 14.17 -3.01
CA GLU A 135 2.08 15.21 -2.12
C GLU A 135 3.13 15.67 -1.11
N VAL A 136 3.85 14.72 -0.50
CA VAL A 136 4.86 15.05 0.51
C VAL A 136 6.19 15.51 -0.10
N SER A 137 6.57 15.10 -1.31
CA SER A 137 7.87 15.45 -1.92
C SER A 137 7.91 16.81 -2.63
N ARG A 138 6.86 17.63 -2.50
CA ARG A 138 6.73 18.95 -3.15
C ARG A 138 7.82 19.97 -2.81
N ASP A 139 8.56 19.80 -1.71
CA ASP A 139 9.60 20.72 -1.23
C ASP A 139 10.80 19.95 -0.63
N ASP A 140 11.98 20.57 -0.48
CA ASP A 140 13.19 19.95 0.09
C ASP A 140 12.95 19.33 1.48
N ARG A 141 12.13 19.97 2.33
CA ARG A 141 11.73 19.39 3.63
C ARG A 141 10.83 18.18 3.46
N GLY A 142 10.05 18.19 2.39
CA GLY A 142 9.16 17.12 1.97
C GLY A 142 9.89 15.85 1.54
N GLN A 143 11.08 15.99 0.95
CA GLN A 143 11.91 14.84 0.57
C GLN A 143 12.37 14.02 1.78
N VAL A 144 12.65 14.65 2.92
CA VAL A 144 12.99 13.95 4.16
C VAL A 144 11.81 13.14 4.68
N VAL A 145 10.60 13.72 4.60
CA VAL A 145 9.36 13.05 5.01
C VAL A 145 9.01 11.89 4.08
N ALA A 146 9.14 12.08 2.76
CA ALA A 146 9.00 11.01 1.76
C ALA A 146 9.92 9.83 2.10
N ARG A 147 11.18 10.12 2.45
CA ARG A 147 12.16 9.09 2.86
C ARG A 147 11.68 8.32 4.09
N THR A 148 11.14 8.98 5.11
CA THR A 148 10.59 8.32 6.30
C THR A 148 9.45 7.36 5.94
N TYR A 149 8.53 7.76 5.05
CA TYR A 149 7.47 6.88 4.57
C TYR A 149 8.00 5.69 3.75
N LEU A 150 8.99 5.91 2.90
CA LEU A 150 9.63 4.86 2.10
C LEU A 150 10.36 3.82 2.96
N THR A 151 10.99 4.24 4.05
CA THR A 151 11.66 3.33 5.00
C THR A 151 10.70 2.65 5.98
N SER A 152 9.48 3.17 6.12
CA SER A 152 8.47 2.63 7.04
C SER A 152 7.99 1.23 6.64
N GLU A 153 7.30 0.53 7.56
CA GLU A 153 6.62 -0.77 7.27
C GLU A 153 5.79 -0.69 5.97
N THR A 154 5.17 0.47 5.76
CA THR A 154 4.33 0.83 4.62
C THR A 154 5.12 0.91 3.31
N GLY A 155 6.24 1.63 3.30
CA GLY A 155 7.13 1.72 2.14
C GLY A 155 7.79 0.39 1.77
N LYS A 156 8.04 -0.49 2.74
CA LYS A 156 8.49 -1.86 2.48
C LYS A 156 7.44 -2.69 1.73
N VAL A 157 6.18 -2.59 2.14
CA VAL A 157 5.06 -3.27 1.48
C VAL A 157 4.89 -2.73 0.07
N TYR A 158 4.90 -1.41 -0.10
CA TYR A 158 4.92 -0.75 -1.41
C TYR A 158 6.05 -1.26 -2.31
N THR A 159 7.28 -1.31 -1.79
CA THR A 159 8.45 -1.79 -2.52
C THR A 159 8.22 -3.20 -3.07
N LEU A 160 7.76 -4.11 -2.22
CA LEU A 160 7.57 -5.50 -2.62
C LEU A 160 6.40 -5.66 -3.59
N LEU A 161 5.29 -4.96 -3.36
CA LEU A 161 4.10 -5.04 -4.22
C LEU A 161 4.38 -4.46 -5.61
N ALA A 162 5.00 -3.28 -5.69
CA ALA A 162 5.36 -2.67 -6.97
C ALA A 162 6.42 -3.50 -7.72
N HIS A 163 7.36 -4.14 -7.01
CA HIS A 163 8.28 -5.09 -7.62
C HIS A 163 7.54 -6.35 -8.12
N ALA A 164 6.63 -6.91 -7.33
CA ALA A 164 5.87 -8.10 -7.72
C ALA A 164 4.96 -7.84 -8.93
N ALA A 165 4.42 -6.62 -9.02
CA ALA A 165 3.64 -6.14 -10.17
C ALA A 165 4.50 -5.86 -11.41
N GLY A 166 5.83 -5.77 -11.28
CA GLY A 166 6.75 -5.49 -12.38
C GLY A 166 6.92 -4.00 -12.71
N ARG A 167 6.64 -3.09 -11.77
CA ARG A 167 6.82 -1.64 -11.98
C ARG A 167 8.26 -1.15 -11.82
N PHE A 168 9.15 -1.95 -11.23
CA PHE A 168 10.56 -1.62 -11.04
C PHE A 168 11.51 -2.31 -12.03
N ASP A 169 10.98 -2.93 -13.09
CA ASP A 169 11.74 -3.62 -14.16
C ASP A 169 12.26 -2.62 -15.22
#